data_AF-A0A972A1X2-F1
#
_entry.id   AF-A0A972A1X2-F1
#
_cell.length_a   1.000
_cell.length_b   1.000
_cell.length_c   1.000
_cell.angle_alpha   90.00
_cell.angle_beta   90.00
_cell.angle_gamma   90.00
#
_symmetry.space_group_name_H-M   'P 1'
#
loop_
_entity.id
_entity.type
_entity.pdbx_description
1 polymer ?
#
loop_
_entity_poly.entity_id
_entity_poly.type
_entity_poly.pdbx_seq_one_letter_code
_entity_poly.pdbx_strand_id
1 'polypeptide(L)' 'MTIKNLTRKEILSQIKYLEQNISNGSVTYRTNRLNRLRSLRASLRLVS' A
#
# COMPACT_ATOMS: atom_id res chain seq x y z
N MET A 1 -4.35 -11.73 -0.97
CA MET A 1 -3.15 -11.49 -1.81
C MET A 1 -1.99 -11.08 -0.91
N THR A 2 -1.00 -11.94 -0.77
CA THR A 2 0.15 -11.76 0.12
C THR A 2 1.15 -10.80 -0.51
N ILE A 3 1.60 -9.77 0.22
CA ILE A 3 2.56 -8.77 -0.30
C ILE A 3 3.86 -9.43 -0.81
N LYS A 4 4.22 -10.60 -0.27
CA LYS A 4 5.40 -11.41 -0.66
C LYS A 4 5.46 -11.79 -2.15
N ASN A 5 4.34 -11.80 -2.87
CA ASN A 5 4.31 -12.20 -4.28
C ASN A 5 4.21 -11.00 -5.25
N LEU A 6 4.27 -9.76 -4.75
CA LEU A 6 4.18 -8.57 -5.60
C LEU A 6 5.57 -8.15 -6.08
N THR A 7 5.69 -7.90 -7.38
CA THR A 7 6.86 -7.26 -7.98
C THR A 7 6.97 -5.81 -7.52
N ARG A 8 8.18 -5.23 -7.63
CA ARG A 8 8.42 -3.82 -7.32
C ARG A 8 7.45 -2.87 -8.05
N LYS A 9 7.16 -3.14 -9.34
CA LYS A 9 6.22 -2.34 -10.15
C LYS A 9 4.80 -2.42 -9.60
N GLU A 10 4.34 -3.60 -9.22
CA GLU A 10 3.00 -3.78 -8.63
C GLU A 10 2.88 -3.08 -7.27
N ILE A 11 3.92 -3.14 -6.44
CA ILE A 11 3.96 -2.43 -5.16
C ILE A 11 3.85 -0.92 -5.37
N LEU A 12 4.60 -0.35 -6.32
CA LEU A 12 4.54 1.07 -6.66
C LEU A 12 3.17 1.50 -7.20
N SER A 13 2.57 0.68 -8.06
CA SER A 13 1.21 0.93 -8.56
C SER A 13 0.17 0.94 -7.43
N GLN A 14 0.26 -0.01 -6.50
CA GLN A 14 -0.63 -0.05 -5.33
C GLN A 14 -0.44 1.15 -4.42
N ILE A 15 0.80 1.58 -4.17
CA ILE A 15 1.08 2.81 -3.39
C ILE A 15 0.39 4.01 -4.03
N LYS A 16 0.58 4.22 -5.33
CA LYS A 16 -0.02 5.34 -6.08
C LYS A 16 -1.55 5.32 -5.98
N TYR A 17 -2.17 4.16 -6.16
CA TYR A 17 -3.62 4.01 -6.05
C TYR A 17 -4.12 4.36 -4.63
N LEU A 18 -3.43 3.89 -3.59
CA LEU A 18 -3.80 4.14 -2.20
C LEU A 18 -3.65 5.61 -1.82
N GLU A 19 -2.59 6.28 -2.30
CA GLU A 19 -2.37 7.72 -2.05
C GLU A 19 -3.46 8.58 -2.71
N GLN A 20 -3.83 8.28 -3.95
CA GLN A 20 -4.91 9.00 -4.66
C GLN A 20 -6.28 8.82 -4.01
N ASN A 21 -6.50 7.69 -3.33
CA ASN A 21 -7.80 7.36 -2.75
C ASN A 21 -7.81 7.46 -1.22
N ILE A 22 -6.76 8.00 -0.59
CA ILE A 22 -6.59 7.93 0.87
C ILE A 22 -7.73 8.61 1.65
N SER A 23 -8.37 9.62 1.04
CA SER A 23 -9.47 10.39 1.61
C SER A 23 -10.85 9.77 1.37
N ASN A 24 -10.97 8.73 0.54
CA ASN A 24 -12.25 8.13 0.19
C ASN A 24 -12.71 7.11 1.25
N GLY A 25 -13.98 7.18 1.65
CA GLY A 25 -14.61 6.24 2.58
C GLY A 25 -14.53 6.64 4.07
N SER A 26 -14.95 5.73 4.94
CA SER A 26 -15.02 5.92 6.40
C SER A 26 -13.64 5.99 7.05
N VAL A 27 -13.57 6.55 8.26
CA VAL A 27 -12.33 6.66 9.05
C VAL A 27 -11.61 5.31 9.17
N THR A 28 -12.33 4.24 9.50
CA THR A 28 -11.78 2.87 9.58
C THR A 28 -11.16 2.42 8.26
N TYR A 29 -11.82 2.73 7.14
CA TYR A 29 -11.34 2.38 5.82
C TYR A 29 -10.06 3.15 5.44
N ARG A 30 -9.99 4.44 5.79
CA ARG A 30 -8.78 5.27 5.63
C ARG A 30 -7.62 4.71 6.48
N THR A 31 -7.88 4.34 7.74
CA THR A 31 -6.89 3.71 8.63
C THR A 31 -6.34 2.41 8.05
N ASN A 32 -7.20 1.54 7.50
CA ASN A 32 -6.77 0.31 6.84
C ASN A 32 -5.88 0.58 5.62
N ARG A 33 -6.21 1.60 4.82
CA ARG A 33 -5.39 2.03 3.68
C ARG A 33 -4.03 2.56 4.10
N LEU A 34 -3.97 3.35 5.18
CA LEU A 34 -2.69 3.84 5.75
C LEU A 34 -1.82 2.68 6.26
N ASN A 35 -2.42 1.70 6.94
CA ASN A 35 -1.71 0.50 7.38
C ASN A 35 -1.15 -0.29 6.19
N ARG A 36 -1.96 -0.47 5.13
CA ARG A 36 -1.53 -1.12 3.88
C ARG A 36 -0.36 -0.37 3.22
N LEU A 37 -0.45 0.97 3.17
CA LEU A 37 0.60 1.83 2.63
C LEU A 37 1.94 1.65 3.39
N ARG A 38 1.88 1.62 4.72
CA ARG A 38 3.06 1.34 5.58
C ARG A 38 3.69 -0.01 5.25
N SER A 39 2.90 -1.08 5.15
CA SER A 39 3.40 -2.42 4.81
C SER A 39 4.04 -2.49 3.42
N LEU A 40 3.45 -1.83 2.42
CA LEU A 40 3.99 -1.77 1.06
C LEU A 40 5.32 -1.00 1.00
N ARG A 41 5.42 0.14 1.69
CA ARG A 41 6.67 0.92 1.80
C ARG A 41 7.76 0.14 2.53
N ALA A 42 7.41 -0.60 3.58
CA ALA A 42 8.37 -1.46 4.29
C ALA A 42 8.89 -2.58 3.38
N SER A 43 8.03 -3.18 2.57
CA SER A 43 8.42 -4.25 1.64
C SER A 43 9.41 -3.76 0.57
N LEU A 44 9.27 -2.52 0.08
CA LEU A 44 10.25 -1.92 -0.83
C LEU A 44 11.65 -1.76 -0.22
N ARG A 45 11.74 -1.54 1.09
CA ARG A 45 13.04 -1.44 1.79
C ARG A 45 13.72 -2.79 1.96
N LEU A 46 12.95 -3.87 2.08
CA LEU A 46 13.48 -5.24 2.21
C LEU A 46 13.86 -5.86 0.86
N VAL A 47 13.30 -5.35 -0.24
CA VAL A 47 13.62 -5.77 -1.61
C VAL A 47 14.83 -4.99 -2.18
N SER A 48 15.49 -4.15 -1.37
CA SER A 48 16.68 -3.37 -1.75
C SER A 48 17.97 -4.21 -1.70
#